data_AF-A0A9D4BX35-F1
#
_entry.id   AF-A0A9D4BX35-F1
#
_cell.length_a   1.000
_cell.length_b   1.000
_cell.length_c   1.000
_cell.angle_alpha   90.00
_cell.angle_beta   90.00
_cell.angle_gamma   90.00
#
_symmetry.space_group_name_H-M   'P 1'
#
loop_
_entity.id
_entity.type
_entity.pdbx_description
1 polymer ?
#
loop_
_entity_poly.entity_id
_entity_poly.type
_entity_poly.pdbx_seq_one_letter_code
_entity_poly.pdbx_strand_id
1 'polypeptide(L)'
;MNPSNVLDEIHHKAATSEDDVDDSEKCSVCKLFTPAELKYCISLTLVKWAQCDVCDSWVHLKFCTPVQVLRRGDQFLCPKCASKEE
;
A
#
# COMPACT_ATOMS: atom_id res chain seq x y z
N MET A 1 14.54 -44.23 -21.06
CA MET A 1 14.73 -43.38 -19.87
C MET A 1 15.18 -42.01 -20.37
N ASN A 2 14.31 -41.00 -20.27
CA ASN A 2 14.54 -39.62 -20.70
C ASN A 2 15.48 -38.89 -19.73
N PRO A 3 16.43 -38.08 -20.20
CA PRO A 3 17.00 -37.00 -19.40
C PRO A 3 16.25 -35.70 -19.74
N SER A 4 15.18 -35.42 -18.98
CA SER A 4 14.59 -34.08 -18.87
C SER A 4 15.01 -33.50 -17.53
N ASN A 5 15.18 -32.16 -17.48
CA ASN A 5 15.72 -31.33 -16.39
C ASN A 5 17.25 -31.33 -16.28
N VAL A 6 17.90 -30.24 -16.73
CA VAL A 6 18.30 -29.11 -15.86
C VAL A 6 18.66 -27.94 -16.79
N LEU A 7 17.79 -26.94 -16.89
CA LEU A 7 18.18 -25.57 -17.26
C LEU A 7 17.24 -24.63 -16.52
N ASP A 8 17.34 -24.73 -15.19
CA ASP A 8 16.80 -23.77 -14.25
C ASP A 8 17.70 -22.51 -14.21
N GLU A 9 17.02 -21.38 -14.06
CA GLU A 9 17.52 -20.19 -13.36
C GLU A 9 18.63 -19.34 -13.99
N ILE A 10 18.33 -18.65 -15.11
CA ILE A 10 18.78 -17.26 -15.29
C ILE A 10 17.67 -16.45 -15.99
N HIS A 11 16.58 -16.13 -15.29
CA HIS A 11 15.67 -15.05 -15.69
C HIS A 11 16.30 -13.70 -15.29
N HIS A 12 17.43 -13.36 -15.89
CA HIS A 12 17.91 -11.98 -15.94
C HIS A 12 17.17 -11.29 -17.07
N LYS A 13 16.01 -10.72 -16.75
CA LYS A 13 15.40 -9.70 -17.60
C LYS A 13 15.43 -8.38 -16.85
N ALA A 14 16.58 -7.72 -16.93
CA ALA A 14 16.63 -6.28 -16.81
C ALA A 14 15.86 -5.70 -18.01
N ALA A 15 14.56 -5.54 -17.85
CA ALA A 15 13.72 -4.80 -18.77
C ALA A 15 13.46 -3.44 -18.12
N THR A 16 14.09 -2.40 -18.64
CA THR A 16 13.69 -1.02 -18.40
C THR A 16 12.36 -0.80 -19.12
N SER A 17 11.26 -1.25 -18.52
CA SER A 17 9.93 -0.75 -18.87
C SER A 17 9.69 0.51 -18.05
N GLU A 18 9.03 1.50 -18.62
CA GLU A 18 8.41 2.55 -17.81
C GLU A 18 7.52 1.83 -16.79
N ASP A 19 7.97 1.76 -15.53
CA ASP A 19 7.33 0.96 -14.51
C ASP A 19 5.91 1.49 -14.29
N ASP A 20 4.90 0.76 -14.78
CA ASP A 20 3.51 0.92 -14.37
C ASP A 20 3.45 0.62 -12.86
N VAL A 21 3.75 1.62 -12.05
CA VAL A 21 3.69 1.51 -10.59
C VAL A 21 2.24 1.19 -10.23
N ASP A 22 2.00 0.04 -9.60
CA ASP A 22 0.65 -0.42 -9.33
C ASP A 22 -0.11 0.60 -8.46
N ASP A 23 -1.16 1.18 -9.03
CA ASP A 23 -2.02 2.15 -8.37
C ASP A 23 -2.75 1.57 -7.14
N SER A 24 -2.81 0.24 -7.02
CA SER A 24 -3.36 -0.45 -5.84
C SER A 24 -2.51 -0.21 -4.58
N GLU A 25 -1.23 0.12 -4.75
CA GLU A 25 -0.30 0.40 -3.66
C GLU A 25 -0.41 1.86 -3.15
N LYS A 26 -1.15 2.72 -3.87
CA LYS A 26 -1.40 4.11 -3.45
C LYS A 26 -2.49 4.15 -2.38
N CYS A 27 -2.38 5.14 -1.48
CA CYS A 27 -3.45 5.40 -0.51
C CYS A 27 -4.78 5.62 -1.23
N SER A 28 -5.81 4.87 -0.83
CA SER A 28 -7.09 4.87 -1.53
C SER A 28 -7.88 6.18 -1.41
N VAL A 29 -7.48 7.04 -0.46
CA VAL A 29 -8.03 8.37 -0.21
C VAL A 29 -7.28 9.44 -1.01
N CYS A 30 -5.99 9.68 -0.73
CA CYS A 30 -5.24 10.77 -1.36
C CYS A 30 -4.60 10.40 -2.70
N LYS A 31 -4.61 9.13 -3.10
CA LYS A 31 -4.01 8.61 -4.34
C LYS A 31 -2.51 8.88 -4.48
N LEU A 32 -1.82 8.92 -3.35
CA LEU A 32 -0.37 9.11 -3.26
C LEU A 32 0.27 7.95 -2.48
N PHE A 33 1.55 7.68 -2.76
CA PHE A 33 2.38 6.81 -1.93
C PHE A 33 2.77 7.48 -0.61
N THR A 34 2.98 8.79 -0.63
CA THR A 34 3.39 9.58 0.54
C THR A 34 2.39 10.71 0.78
N PRO A 35 1.98 10.98 2.03
CA PRO A 35 1.14 12.13 2.36
C PRO A 35 1.75 13.45 1.85
N ALA A 36 0.90 14.34 1.33
CA ALA A 36 1.35 15.61 0.75
C ALA A 36 2.06 16.51 1.79
N GLU A 37 1.67 16.38 3.06
CA GLU A 37 2.22 17.08 4.21
C GLU A 37 3.71 16.77 4.43
N LEU A 38 4.19 15.64 3.93
CA LEU A 38 5.58 15.22 4.09
C LEU A 38 6.48 15.58 2.90
N LYS A 39 5.92 16.17 1.83
CA LYS A 39 6.66 16.46 0.59
C LYS A 39 7.91 17.33 0.81
N TYR A 40 7.85 18.25 1.78
CA TYR A 40 8.96 19.16 2.11
C TYR A 40 9.51 18.91 3.52
N CYS A 41 9.19 17.76 4.12
CA CYS A 41 9.71 17.42 5.44
C CYS A 41 11.19 17.08 5.34
N ILE A 42 12.03 17.83 6.07
CA ILE A 42 13.48 17.58 6.15
C ILE A 42 13.85 16.46 7.12
N SER A 43 12.87 15.96 7.88
CA SER A 43 13.04 14.94 8.90
C SER A 43 12.47 13.61 8.45
N LEU A 44 13.16 12.51 8.77
CA LEU A 44 12.65 11.16 8.60
C LEU A 44 11.36 11.00 9.41
N THR A 45 10.24 10.79 8.71
CA THR A 45 8.92 10.60 9.31
C THR A 45 8.36 9.26 8.91
N LEU A 46 8.02 8.43 9.89
CA LEU A 46 7.38 7.14 9.64
C LEU A 46 5.88 7.34 9.37
N VAL A 47 5.45 6.96 8.17
CA VAL A 47 4.03 6.94 7.79
C VAL A 47 3.45 5.60 8.21
N LYS A 48 2.41 5.64 9.04
CA LYS A 48 1.65 4.44 9.42
C LYS A 48 0.55 4.19 8.40
N TRP A 49 0.35 2.93 8.06
CA TRP A 49 -0.66 2.48 7.11
C TRP A 49 -1.61 1.49 7.78
N ALA A 50 -2.84 1.44 7.27
CA ALA A 50 -3.82 0.43 7.63
C ALA A 50 -4.58 -0.04 6.39
N GLN A 51 -4.91 -1.32 6.37
CA GLN A 51 -5.74 -1.94 5.34
C GLN A 51 -7.19 -1.97 5.84
N CYS A 52 -8.11 -1.53 4.99
CA CYS A 52 -9.55 -1.59 5.28
C CYS A 52 -10.05 -3.04 5.35
N ASP A 53 -10.74 -3.42 6.41
CA ASP A 53 -11.27 -4.79 6.58
C ASP A 53 -12.42 -5.15 5.60
N VAL A 54 -12.96 -4.17 4.87
CA VAL A 54 -14.11 -4.37 3.96
C VAL A 54 -13.73 -4.37 2.49
N CYS A 55 -12.78 -3.52 2.08
CA CYS A 55 -12.45 -3.33 0.67
C CYS A 55 -10.98 -3.55 0.35
N ASP A 56 -10.20 -4.04 1.32
CA ASP A 56 -8.78 -4.37 1.23
C ASP A 56 -7.86 -3.21 0.80
N SER A 57 -8.38 -1.99 0.71
CA SER A 57 -7.62 -0.81 0.27
C SER A 57 -6.75 -0.26 1.41
N TRP A 58 -5.55 0.18 1.07
CA TRP A 58 -4.59 0.78 2.01
C TRP A 58 -4.80 2.28 2.18
N VAL A 59 -4.63 2.78 3.41
CA VAL A 59 -4.80 4.20 3.75
C VAL A 59 -3.71 4.67 4.72
N HIS A 60 -3.24 5.91 4.55
CA HIS A 60 -2.37 6.58 5.50
C HIS A 60 -3.13 6.93 6.79
N LEU A 61 -2.77 6.28 7.91
CA LEU A 61 -3.29 6.65 9.24
C LEU A 61 -2.82 8.05 9.61
N LYS A 62 -3.59 8.74 10.48
CA LYS A 62 -3.36 10.14 10.91
C LYS A 62 -3.44 11.21 9.82
N PHE A 63 -3.10 10.90 8.56
CA PHE A 63 -3.13 11.85 7.44
C PHE A 63 -4.46 11.81 6.68
N CYS A 64 -4.93 10.61 6.34
CA CYS A 64 -6.16 10.44 5.55
C CYS A 64 -7.33 9.91 6.38
N THR A 65 -7.16 9.76 7.69
CA THR A 65 -8.17 9.25 8.64
C THR A 65 -8.01 9.94 9.99
N PRO A 66 -9.08 10.09 10.79
CA PRO A 66 -8.97 10.58 12.17
C PRO A 66 -8.30 9.55 13.11
N VAL A 67 -8.16 8.29 12.69
CA VAL A 67 -7.53 7.23 13.48
C VAL A 67 -6.01 7.44 13.55
N GLN A 68 -5.50 7.57 14.78
CA GLN A 68 -4.07 7.79 15.03
C GLN A 68 -3.30 6.51 15.38
N VAL A 69 -3.99 5.54 15.98
CA VAL A 69 -3.40 4.29 16.47
C VAL A 69 -4.40 3.16 16.22
N LEU A 70 -3.93 2.06 15.65
CA LEU A 70 -4.61 0.78 15.63
C LEU A 70 -3.83 -0.19 16.51
N ARG A 71 -4.54 -0.93 17.36
CA ARG A 71 -3.99 -2.01 18.18
C ARG A 71 -4.27 -3.34 17.52
N ARG A 72 -3.55 -4.37 17.96
CA ARG A 72 -3.80 -5.74 17.49
C ARG A 72 -5.23 -6.14 17.86
N GLY A 73 -6.01 -6.54 16.86
CA GLY A 73 -7.40 -6.98 17.02
C GLY A 73 -8.44 -5.88 16.79
N ASP A 74 -8.03 -4.63 16.60
CA ASP A 74 -8.94 -3.57 16.20
C ASP A 74 -9.40 -3.81 14.75
N GLN A 75 -10.68 -3.52 14.48
CA GLN A 75 -11.17 -3.38 13.12
C GLN A 75 -10.92 -1.95 12.62
N PHE A 76 -10.57 -1.83 11.35
CA PHE A 76 -10.36 -0.58 10.66
C PHE A 76 -11.16 -0.52 9.35
N LEU A 77 -12.04 0.48 9.27
CA LEU A 77 -12.74 0.84 8.05
C LEU A 77 -12.13 2.11 7.45
N CYS A 78 -11.84 2.07 6.15
CA CYS A 78 -11.45 3.29 5.45
C CYS A 78 -12.62 4.29 5.42
N PRO A 79 -12.35 5.59 5.20
CA PRO A 79 -13.41 6.61 5.15
C PRO A 79 -14.55 6.28 4.18
N LYS A 80 -14.25 5.64 3.05
CA LYS A 80 -15.26 5.24 2.05
C LYS A 80 -16.21 4.13 2.53
N CYS A 81 -15.73 3.25 3.41
CA CYS A 81 -16.52 2.16 3.95
C CYS A 81 -17.25 2.59 5.23
N ALA A 82 -16.61 3.40 6.07
CA ALA A 82 -17.24 3.93 7.29
C ALA A 82 -18.48 4.78 6.99
N SER A 83 -18.46 5.59 5.92
CA SER A 83 -19.62 6.41 5.53
C SER A 83 -20.80 5.64 4.93
N LYS A 84 -20.71 4.31 4.78
CA LYS A 84 -21.80 3.45 4.27
C LYS A 84 -22.59 2.76 5.40
N GLU A 85 -22.15 2.93 6.65
CA GLU A 85 -22.80 2.33 7.82
C GLU A 85 -23.79 3.29 8.51
N GLU A 86 -24.03 4.48 7.93
CA GLU A 86 -25.02 5.48 8.38
C GLU A 86 -26.31 5.47 7.54
#